data_AF-A0AAJ2Y9E5-F1
#
_entry.id   AF-A0AAJ2Y9E5-F1
#
_cell.length_a   1.000
_cell.length_b   1.000
_cell.length_c   1.000
_cell.angle_alpha   90.00
_cell.angle_beta   90.00
_cell.angle_gamma   90.00
#
_symmetry.space_group_name_H-M   'P 1'
#
loop_
_entity.id
_entity.type
_entity.pdbx_description
1 polymer ?
#
loop_
_entity_poly.entity_id
_entity_poly.type
_entity_poly.pdbx_seq_one_letter_code
_entity_poly.pdbx_strand_id
1 'polypeptide(L)' 'MKEELIELYKDSLLLGKYIELEHIANDMLPGLFPGKELEELSDKELIALTKAVITGMTSWLC' A
#
# COMPACT_ATOMS: atom_id res chain seq x y z
N MET A 1 12.23 9.01 -7.96
CA MET A 1 11.15 8.12 -8.45
C MET A 1 10.89 6.92 -7.55
N LYS A 2 11.79 5.92 -7.43
CA LYS A 2 11.52 4.77 -6.53
C LYS A 2 11.31 5.18 -5.06
N GLU A 3 12.15 6.08 -4.54
CA GLU A 3 12.01 6.62 -3.18
C GLU A 3 10.67 7.35 -2.98
N GLU A 4 10.27 8.20 -3.94
CA GLU A 4 8.99 8.91 -3.92
C GLU A 4 7.79 7.94 -3.96
N LEU A 5 7.91 6.81 -4.66
CA LEU A 5 6.87 5.78 -4.70
C LEU A 5 6.76 5.02 -3.36
N ILE A 6 7.90 4.76 -2.72
CA ILE A 6 7.92 4.16 -1.37
C ILE A 6 7.33 5.14 -0.35
N GLU A 7 7.65 6.44 -0.46
CA GLU A 7 7.07 7.48 0.39
C GLU A 7 5.56 7.57 0.19
N LEU A 8 5.08 7.61 -1.06
CA LEU A 8 3.65 7.60 -1.37
C LEU A 8 2.92 6.36 -0.83
N TYR A 9 3.56 5.19 -0.89
CA TYR A 9 3.03 3.99 -0.25
C TYR A 9 2.90 4.18 1.28
N LYS A 10 3.94 4.69 1.95
CA LYS A 10 3.92 4.96 3.39
C LYS A 10 2.84 5.97 3.78
N ASP A 11 2.64 7.01 2.97
CA ASP A 11 1.56 7.98 3.15
C ASP A 11 0.18 7.32 3.04
N SER A 12 0.03 6.34 2.14
CA SER A 12 -1.22 5.58 2.02
C SER A 12 -1.50 4.70 3.25
N LEU A 13 -0.46 4.14 3.88
CA LEU A 13 -0.60 3.41 5.14
C LEU A 13 -0.97 4.36 6.29
N LEU A 14 -0.36 5.55 6.33
CA LEU A 14 -0.68 6.57 7.32
C LEU A 14 -2.14 7.03 7.19
N LEU A 15 -2.63 7.20 5.96
CA LEU A 15 -4.04 7.46 5.70
C LEU A 15 -4.92 6.33 6.27
N GLY A 16 -4.57 5.07 6.02
CA GLY A 16 -5.27 3.90 6.57
C GLY A 16 -5.39 3.94 8.09
N LYS A 17 -4.33 4.36 8.79
CA LYS A 17 -4.38 4.57 10.23
C LYS A 17 -5.36 5.66 10.65
N TYR A 18 -5.39 6.79 9.94
CA TYR A 18 -6.30 7.90 10.28
C TYR A 18 -7.78 7.60 10.02
N ILE A 19 -8.08 6.67 9.11
CA ILE A 19 -9.45 6.25 8.80
C ILE A 19 -9.83 4.91 9.45
N GLU A 20 -9.01 4.42 10.39
CA GLU A 20 -9.24 3.16 11.13
C GLU A 20 -9.25 1.88 10.24
N LEU A 21 -8.60 1.92 9.07
CA LEU A 21 -8.46 0.81 8.12
C LEU A 21 -7.01 0.32 7.97
N GLU A 22 -6.18 0.50 9.00
CA GLU A 22 -4.77 0.09 8.98
C GLU A 22 -4.57 -1.41 8.71
N HIS A 23 -5.50 -2.25 9.16
CA HIS A 23 -5.47 -3.70 8.90
C HIS A 23 -5.56 -4.01 7.41
N ILE A 24 -6.51 -3.39 6.69
CA ILE A 24 -6.64 -3.54 5.23
C ILE A 24 -5.39 -3.02 4.52
N ALA A 25 -4.88 -1.86 4.94
CA ALA A 25 -3.71 -1.25 4.30
C ALA A 25 -2.46 -2.12 4.45
N ASN A 26 -2.21 -2.65 5.66
CA ASN A 26 -1.04 -3.47 5.96
C ASN A 26 -1.09 -4.87 5.32
N ASP A 27 -2.29 -5.41 5.09
CA ASP A 27 -2.45 -6.74 4.49
C ASP A 27 -2.14 -6.77 2.98
N MET A 28 -2.08 -5.61 2.31
CA MET A 28 -1.90 -5.56 0.85
C MET A 28 -0.51 -5.99 0.38
N LEU A 29 0.56 -5.56 1.07
CA LEU A 29 1.93 -5.96 0.70
C LEU A 29 2.14 -7.47 0.80
N PRO A 30 1.93 -8.12 1.97
CA PRO A 30 2.08 -9.57 2.07
C PRO A 30 1.06 -10.34 1.22
N GLY A 31 -0.11 -9.78 0.95
CA GLY A 31 -1.13 -10.40 0.10
C GLY A 31 -0.78 -10.41 -1.39
N LEU A 32 -0.20 -9.33 -1.92
CA LEU A 32 0.14 -9.22 -3.34
C LEU A 32 1.56 -9.68 -3.66
N PHE A 33 2.50 -9.48 -2.73
CA PHE A 33 3.93 -9.73 -2.91
C PHE A 33 4.50 -10.51 -1.71
N PRO A 34 4.09 -11.78 -1.54
CA PRO A 34 4.46 -12.57 -0.37
C PRO A 34 5.99 -12.74 -0.26
N GLY A 35 6.54 -12.42 0.90
CA GLY A 35 7.97 -12.57 1.21
C GLY A 35 8.88 -11.54 0.52
N LYS A 36 8.31 -10.50 -0.10
CA LYS A 36 9.08 -9.37 -0.62
C LYS A 36 9.01 -8.17 0.33
N GLU A 37 10.13 -7.50 0.47
CA GLU A 37 10.23 -6.16 1.06
C GLU A 37 9.93 -5.07 0.01
N LEU A 38 9.58 -3.87 0.47
CA LEU A 38 9.28 -2.71 -0.39
C LEU A 38 10.42 -2.38 -1.35
N GLU A 39 11.65 -2.49 -0.87
CA GLU A 39 12.87 -2.19 -1.61
C GLU A 39 13.13 -3.20 -2.74
N GLU A 40 12.50 -4.37 -2.69
CA GLU A 40 12.61 -5.41 -3.72
C GLU A 40 11.59 -5.23 -4.85
N LEU A 41 10.59 -4.35 -4.67
CA LEU A 41 9.57 -4.07 -5.68
C LEU A 41 10.10 -3.15 -6.78
N SER A 42 9.69 -3.42 -8.01
CA SER A 42 9.84 -2.51 -9.14
C SER A 42 8.89 -1.32 -9.01
N ASP A 43 9.17 -0.24 -9.73
CA ASP A 43 8.30 0.95 -9.74
C ASP A 43 6.85 0.63 -10.13
N LYS A 44 6.65 -0.32 -11.06
CA LYS A 44 5.31 -0.78 -11.46
C LYS A 44 4.61 -1.55 -10.35
N GLU A 45 5.33 -2.39 -9.62
CA GLU A 45 4.79 -3.14 -8.48
C GLU A 45 4.44 -2.19 -7.33
N LEU A 46 5.26 -1.17 -7.06
CA LEU A 46 4.97 -0.14 -6.07
C LEU A 46 3.69 0.64 -6.43
N ILE A 47 3.53 1.04 -7.69
CA ILE A 47 2.30 1.71 -8.15
C ILE A 47 1.08 0.79 -7.98
N ALA A 48 1.20 -0.49 -8.33
CA ALA A 48 0.12 -1.46 -8.18
C ALA A 48 -0.25 -1.67 -6.70
N LEU A 49 0.75 -1.79 -5.84
CA LEU A 49 0.59 -1.94 -4.40
C LEU A 49 -0.15 -0.75 -3.79
N THR A 50 0.32 0.47 -4.03
CA THR A 50 -0.30 1.70 -3.51
C THR A 50 -1.75 1.83 -3.99
N LYS A 51 -2.03 1.50 -5.24
CA LYS A 51 -3.41 1.47 -5.76
C LYS A 51 -4.27 0.45 -5.02
N ALA A 52 -3.76 -0.76 -4.78
CA ALA A 52 -4.49 -1.79 -4.05
C ALA A 52 -4.80 -1.36 -2.61
N VAL A 53 -3.87 -0.71 -1.92
CA VAL A 53 -4.09 -0.12 -0.59
C VAL A 53 -5.23 0.90 -0.64
N ILE A 54 -5.14 1.89 -1.52
CA ILE A 54 -6.17 2.93 -1.65
C ILE A 54 -7.52 2.31 -2.02
N THR A 55 -7.57 1.44 -3.03
CA THR A 55 -8.80 0.78 -3.48
C THR A 55 -9.41 -0.05 -2.36
N GLY A 56 -8.62 -0.91 -1.71
CA GLY A 56 -9.07 -1.72 -0.59
C GLY A 56 -9.70 -0.87 0.50
N MET A 57 -9.01 0.17 0.97
CA MET A 57 -9.56 1.08 1.97
C MET A 57 -10.87 1.75 1.51
N THR A 58 -10.91 2.26 0.28
CA THR A 58 -12.12 2.91 -0.24
C THR A 58 -13.30 1.97 -0.40
N SER A 59 -13.07 0.69 -0.75
CA SER A 59 -14.13 -0.32 -0.89
C SER A 59 -14.75 -0.74 0.43
N TRP A 60 -14.07 -0.52 1.56
CA TRP A 60 -14.62 -0.79 2.90
C TRP A 60 -15.40 0.41 3.49
N LEU A 61 -15.22 1.60 2.92
CA LEU A 61 -15.95 2.82 3.32
C LEU A 61 -17.24 3.05 2.52
N CYS A 62 -17.46 2.29 1.45
CA CYS A 62 -18.59 2.45 0.51
C CYS A 62 -19.46 1.18 0.52
#